data_AF-A0A258B4Q1-F1
#
_entry.id   AF-A0A258B4Q1-F1
#
_cell.length_a   1.000
_cell.length_b   1.000
_cell.length_c   1.000
_cell.angle_alpha   90.00
_cell.angle_beta   90.00
_cell.angle_gamma   90.00
#
_symmetry.space_group_name_H-M   'P 1'
#
loop_
_entity.id
_entity.type
_entity.pdbx_description
1 polymer ?
#
loop_
_entity_poly.entity_id
_entity_poly.type
_entity_poly.pdbx_seq_one_letter_code
_entity_poly.pdbx_strand_id
1 'polypeptide(L)'
;MPVSEDRKQEITKSLKRCSEETLAAALRFEETKNLDELDAIILGVLARDAANPRPDGVASVTDDMKLIEDIGMDSFGMIEVVMTAEEVLGLTIATEELSGIVTLGDLKKFLRSKFGASAS
;
A
#
# COMPACT_ATOMS: atom_id res chain seq x y z
N MET A 1 -9.65 -21.07 -0.92
CA MET A 1 -11.06 -20.66 -1.05
C MET A 1 -11.09 -19.56 -2.11
N PRO A 2 -12.06 -19.53 -3.04
CA PRO A 2 -12.21 -18.40 -3.95
C PRO A 2 -12.49 -17.14 -3.14
N VAL A 3 -11.93 -16.00 -3.56
CA VAL A 3 -12.20 -14.70 -2.94
C VAL A 3 -13.69 -14.39 -3.10
N SER A 4 -14.37 -14.12 -1.99
CA SER A 4 -15.79 -13.75 -1.97
C SER A 4 -16.02 -12.48 -2.79
N GLU A 5 -17.15 -12.42 -3.50
CA GLU A 5 -17.53 -11.23 -4.28
C GLU A 5 -17.62 -9.98 -3.41
N ASP A 6 -18.12 -10.11 -2.18
CA ASP A 6 -18.16 -9.05 -1.17
C ASP A 6 -16.78 -8.42 -0.97
N ARG A 7 -15.74 -9.25 -0.82
CA ARG A 7 -14.37 -8.79 -0.61
C ARG A 7 -13.83 -8.04 -1.82
N LYS A 8 -14.13 -8.51 -3.03
CA LYS A 8 -13.74 -7.82 -4.27
C LYS A 8 -14.42 -6.45 -4.37
N GLN A 9 -15.68 -6.35 -3.95
CA GLN A 9 -16.42 -5.07 -3.92
C GLN A 9 -15.83 -4.10 -2.90
N GLU A 10 -15.47 -4.56 -1.70
CA GLU A 10 -14.80 -3.74 -0.69
C GLU A 10 -13.49 -3.15 -1.22
N ILE A 11 -12.61 -4.00 -1.77
CA ILE A 11 -11.33 -3.57 -2.36
C ILE A 11 -11.57 -2.53 -3.47
N THR A 12 -12.54 -2.79 -4.34
CA THR A 12 -12.91 -1.88 -5.43
C THR A 12 -13.38 -0.52 -4.91
N LYS A 13 -14.14 -0.51 -3.81
CA LYS A 13 -14.66 0.71 -3.20
C LYS A 13 -13.55 1.52 -2.52
N SER A 14 -12.62 0.86 -1.81
CA SER A 14 -11.50 1.52 -1.14
C SER A 14 -10.48 2.08 -2.14
N LEU A 15 -10.29 1.41 -3.27
CA LEU A 15 -9.37 1.83 -4.34
C LEU A 15 -10.04 2.58 -5.49
N LYS A 16 -11.30 3.00 -5.38
CA LYS A 16 -12.05 3.69 -6.46
C LYS A 16 -11.41 4.99 -6.97
N ARG A 17 -10.51 5.57 -6.19
CA ARG A 17 -9.76 6.80 -6.50
C ARG A 17 -8.31 6.52 -6.93
N CYS A 18 -7.89 5.26 -6.89
CA CYS A 18 -6.59 4.83 -7.40
C CYS A 18 -6.70 4.45 -8.89
N SER A 19 -5.55 4.26 -9.51
CA SER A 19 -5.45 3.74 -10.89
C SER A 19 -5.99 2.32 -11.02
N GLU A 20 -6.38 1.95 -12.24
CA GLU A 20 -6.83 0.60 -12.58
C GLU A 20 -5.77 -0.47 -12.26
N GLU A 21 -4.48 -0.13 -12.45
CA GLU A 21 -3.35 -1.00 -12.10
C GLU A 21 -3.32 -1.33 -10.61
N THR A 22 -3.52 -0.34 -9.74
CA THR A 22 -3.58 -0.50 -8.28
C THR A 22 -4.71 -1.43 -7.87
N LEU A 23 -5.89 -1.25 -8.47
CA LEU A 23 -7.05 -2.09 -8.21
C LEU A 23 -6.82 -3.52 -8.69
N ALA A 24 -6.29 -3.69 -9.90
CA ALA A 24 -5.99 -5.00 -10.45
C ALA A 24 -4.98 -5.75 -9.57
N ALA A 25 -3.93 -5.07 -9.09
CA ALA A 25 -2.94 -5.64 -8.19
C ALA A 25 -3.56 -6.06 -6.86
N ALA A 26 -4.43 -5.24 -6.27
CA ALA A 26 -5.12 -5.58 -5.03
C ALA A 26 -6.05 -6.81 -5.17
N LEU A 27 -6.79 -6.90 -6.28
CA LEU A 27 -7.65 -8.05 -6.55
C LEU A 27 -6.83 -9.33 -6.78
N ARG A 28 -5.71 -9.23 -7.50
CA ARG A 28 -4.76 -10.34 -7.69
C ARG A 28 -4.10 -10.75 -6.39
N PHE A 29 -3.69 -9.80 -5.55
CA PHE A 29 -3.16 -10.06 -4.23
C PHE A 29 -4.17 -10.83 -3.38
N GLU A 30 -5.44 -10.41 -3.38
CA GLU A 30 -6.47 -11.10 -2.60
C GLU A 30 -6.68 -12.54 -3.09
N GLU A 31 -6.59 -12.78 -4.40
CA GLU A 31 -6.76 -14.11 -5.00
C GLU A 31 -5.55 -15.04 -4.80
N THR A 32 -4.34 -14.49 -4.90
CA THR A 32 -3.10 -15.29 -4.97
C THR A 32 -2.24 -15.20 -3.71
N LYS A 33 -2.46 -14.17 -2.88
CA LYS A 33 -1.57 -13.73 -1.80
C LYS A 33 -0.12 -13.51 -2.25
N ASN A 34 0.07 -13.15 -3.51
CA ASN A 34 1.39 -12.89 -4.08
C ASN A 34 1.94 -11.54 -3.62
N LEU A 35 3.05 -11.55 -2.87
CA LEU A 35 3.69 -10.35 -2.33
C LEU A 35 4.26 -9.41 -3.40
N ASP A 36 4.41 -9.88 -4.64
CA ASP A 36 4.85 -9.06 -5.77
C ASP A 36 3.83 -7.96 -6.10
N GLU A 37 2.54 -8.23 -5.88
CA GLU A 37 1.45 -7.27 -6.12
C GLU A 37 1.45 -6.12 -5.10
N LEU A 38 2.05 -6.31 -3.92
CA LEU A 38 2.08 -5.28 -2.87
C LEU A 38 2.74 -3.99 -3.35
N ASP A 39 3.77 -4.10 -4.18
CA ASP A 39 4.53 -2.95 -4.67
C ASP A 39 3.62 -1.99 -5.47
N ALA A 40 2.83 -2.55 -6.39
CA ALA A 40 1.87 -1.78 -7.20
C ALA A 40 0.76 -1.17 -6.34
N ILE A 41 0.27 -1.91 -5.33
CA ILE A 41 -0.75 -1.41 -4.40
C ILE A 41 -0.21 -0.22 -3.61
N ILE A 42 0.97 -0.36 -2.99
CA ILE A 42 1.60 0.67 -2.16
C ILE A 42 1.88 1.93 -2.99
N LEU A 43 2.52 1.78 -4.16
CA LEU A 43 2.82 2.91 -5.04
C LEU A 43 1.54 3.63 -5.48
N GLY A 44 0.50 2.87 -5.83
CA GLY A 44 -0.79 3.43 -6.24
C GLY A 44 -1.50 4.21 -5.14
N VAL A 45 -1.47 3.72 -3.89
CA VAL A 45 -2.07 4.39 -2.74
C VAL A 45 -1.24 5.63 -2.35
N LEU A 46 0.09 5.54 -2.37
CA LEU A 46 0.96 6.70 -2.17
C LEU A 46 0.72 7.78 -3.22
N ALA A 47 0.56 7.41 -4.50
CA ALA A 47 0.24 8.37 -5.56
C ALA A 47 -1.07 9.12 -5.32
N ARG A 48 -2.06 8.45 -4.70
CA ARG A 48 -3.37 9.01 -4.40
C ARG A 48 -3.32 10.02 -3.25
N ASP A 49 -2.58 9.71 -2.19
CA ASP A 49 -2.54 10.47 -0.93
C ASP A 49 -1.34 11.41 -0.79
N ALA A 50 -0.42 11.40 -1.75
CA ALA A 50 0.66 12.38 -1.79
C ALA A 50 0.06 13.79 -1.94
N ALA A 51 0.29 14.64 -0.93
CA ALA A 51 -0.19 16.02 -0.95
C ALA A 51 0.56 16.86 -1.99
N ASN A 52 1.84 16.53 -2.20
CA ASN A 52 2.68 17.15 -3.22
C ASN A 52 3.31 16.07 -4.10
N PRO A 53 2.56 15.52 -5.08
CA PRO A 53 3.05 14.43 -5.90
C PRO A 53 4.23 14.87 -6.78
N ARG A 54 5.22 13.99 -6.94
CA ARG A 54 6.36 14.25 -7.83
C ARG A 54 5.87 14.40 -9.28
N PRO A 55 6.47 15.31 -10.07
CA PRO A 55 6.12 15.47 -11.48
C PRO A 55 6.41 14.20 -12.31
N ASP A 56 7.44 13.44 -11.95
CA ASP A 56 7.79 12.15 -12.57
C ASP A 56 6.94 10.96 -12.07
N GLY A 57 6.01 11.21 -11.15
CA GLY A 57 5.09 10.21 -10.60
C GLY A 57 5.75 9.11 -9.75
N VAL A 58 4.92 8.14 -9.32
CA VAL A 58 5.36 7.02 -8.47
C VAL A 58 6.22 5.98 -9.19
N ALA A 59 6.22 5.98 -10.52
CA ALA A 59 7.05 5.08 -11.33
C ALA A 59 8.55 5.36 -11.18
N SER A 60 8.93 6.60 -10.80
CA SER A 60 10.32 7.02 -10.62
C SER A 60 10.78 6.97 -9.16
N VAL A 61 10.00 6.35 -8.27
CA VAL A 61 10.29 6.28 -6.84
C VAL A 61 11.12 5.04 -6.52
N THR A 62 12.20 5.22 -5.76
CA THR A 62 13.08 4.13 -5.31
C THR A 62 12.88 3.82 -3.83
N ASP A 63 13.38 2.67 -3.37
CA ASP A 63 13.22 2.26 -1.97
C ASP A 63 13.94 3.16 -0.97
N ASP A 64 15.03 3.82 -1.36
CA ASP A 64 15.75 4.79 -0.52
C ASP A 64 15.01 6.13 -0.33
N MET A 65 13.98 6.42 -1.15
CA MET A 65 13.26 7.69 -1.05
C MET A 65 12.43 7.78 0.22
N LYS A 66 12.53 8.91 0.91
CA LYS A 66 11.74 9.19 2.11
C LYS A 66 10.31 9.53 1.73
N LEU A 67 9.36 8.93 2.44
CA LEU A 67 7.94 9.09 2.17
C LEU A 67 7.50 10.55 2.29
N ILE A 68 7.96 11.25 3.32
CA ILE A 68 7.60 12.66 3.54
C ILE A 68 8.45 13.60 2.66
N GLU A 69 9.78 13.51 2.79
CA GLU A 69 10.68 14.49 2.17
C GLU A 69 10.82 14.34 0.65
N ASP A 70 10.84 13.12 0.11
CA ASP A 70 11.10 12.86 -1.31
C ASP A 70 9.83 12.58 -2.12
N ILE A 71 8.87 11.87 -1.54
CA ILE A 71 7.62 11.48 -2.21
C ILE A 71 6.52 12.53 -2.04
N GLY A 72 6.62 13.36 -0.99
CA GLY A 72 5.65 14.44 -0.71
C GLY A 72 4.41 13.96 0.04
N MET A 73 4.57 12.92 0.88
CA MET A 73 3.55 12.53 1.84
C MET A 73 3.52 13.50 3.02
N ASP A 74 2.33 13.74 3.57
CA ASP A 74 2.18 14.38 4.87
C ASP A 74 1.85 13.36 5.96
N SER A 75 1.92 13.80 7.23
CA SER A 75 1.57 12.97 8.38
C SER A 75 0.15 12.40 8.29
N PHE A 76 -0.79 13.15 7.70
CA PHE A 76 -2.16 12.67 7.47
C PHE A 76 -2.23 11.66 6.33
N GLY A 77 -1.55 11.94 5.20
CA GLY A 77 -1.51 11.02 4.06
C GLY A 77 -0.90 9.66 4.43
N MET A 78 0.09 9.63 5.33
CA MET A 78 0.63 8.38 5.88
C MET A 78 -0.43 7.54 6.59
N ILE A 79 -1.29 8.18 7.39
CA ILE A 79 -2.38 7.48 8.08
C ILE A 79 -3.41 6.98 7.07
N GLU A 80 -3.77 7.78 6.05
CA GLU A 80 -4.71 7.35 5.01
C GLU A 80 -4.17 6.18 4.17
N VAL A 81 -2.87 6.18 3.86
CA VAL A 81 -2.18 5.07 3.17
C VAL A 81 -2.26 3.80 4.00
N VAL A 82 -1.96 3.89 5.30
CA VAL A 82 -1.99 2.75 6.21
C VAL A 82 -3.41 2.21 6.35
N MET A 83 -4.40 3.07 6.59
CA MET A 83 -5.80 2.66 6.70
C MET A 83 -6.29 1.97 5.42
N THR A 84 -5.93 2.52 4.25
CA THR A 84 -6.27 1.91 2.96
C THR A 84 -5.58 0.56 2.80
N ALA A 85 -4.31 0.45 3.19
CA ALA A 85 -3.59 -0.82 3.16
C ALA A 85 -4.21 -1.85 4.11
N GLU A 86 -4.63 -1.47 5.32
CA GLU A 86 -5.35 -2.34 6.26
C GLU A 86 -6.65 -2.86 5.64
N GLU A 87 -7.48 -1.96 5.09
CA GLU A 87 -8.76 -2.31 4.46
C GLU A 87 -8.57 -3.24 3.26
N VAL A 88 -7.63 -2.93 2.37
CA VAL A 88 -7.39 -3.67 1.12
C VAL A 88 -6.73 -5.02 1.39
N LEU A 89 -5.73 -5.05 2.28
CA LEU A 89 -4.92 -6.23 2.54
C LEU A 89 -5.51 -7.11 3.65
N GLY A 90 -6.52 -6.61 4.39
CA GLY A 90 -7.23 -7.35 5.44
C GLY A 90 -6.35 -7.59 6.67
N LEU A 91 -5.51 -6.61 7.01
CA LEU A 91 -4.57 -6.69 8.14
C LEU A 91 -4.81 -5.55 9.13
N THR A 92 -4.17 -5.63 10.28
CA THR A 92 -4.18 -4.56 11.29
C THR A 92 -2.76 -4.12 11.62
N ILE A 93 -2.54 -2.80 11.62
CA ILE A 93 -1.26 -2.13 11.85
C ILE A 93 -1.40 -1.25 13.09
N ALA A 94 -0.61 -1.52 14.11
CA ALA A 94 -0.55 -0.63 15.27
C ALA A 94 0.21 0.65 14.92
N THR A 95 -0.22 1.78 15.46
CA THR A 95 0.45 3.08 15.27
C THR A 95 1.92 3.06 15.70
N GLU A 96 2.28 2.27 16.72
CA GLU A 96 3.67 2.08 17.14
C GLU A 96 4.54 1.44 16.03
N GLU A 97 3.97 0.55 15.20
CA GLU A 97 4.71 -0.07 14.09
C GLU A 97 5.02 0.95 12.97
N LEU A 98 4.24 2.03 12.86
CA LEU A 98 4.46 3.10 11.88
C LEU A 98 5.66 3.98 12.22
N SER A 99 6.06 4.04 13.49
CA SER A 99 7.11 4.95 13.96
C SER A 99 8.49 4.68 13.31
N GLY A 100 8.73 3.47 12.82
CA GLY A 100 9.95 3.09 12.13
C GLY A 100 9.92 3.25 10.61
N ILE A 101 8.79 3.66 10.03
CA ILE A 101 8.61 3.71 8.57
C ILE A 101 8.99 5.10 8.07
N VAL A 102 10.21 5.21 7.50
CA VAL A 102 10.75 6.47 6.98
C VAL A 102 10.81 6.48 5.46
N THR A 103 11.26 5.38 4.87
CA THR A 103 11.45 5.25 3.42
C THR A 103 10.38 4.37 2.77
N LEU A 104 10.26 4.45 1.44
CA LEU A 104 9.42 3.53 0.68
C LEU A 104 9.85 2.07 0.90
N GLY A 105 11.16 1.83 0.99
CA GLY A 105 11.72 0.53 1.29
C GLY A 105 11.27 -0.01 2.64
N ASP A 106 11.22 0.84 3.67
CA ASP A 106 10.72 0.47 5.00
C ASP A 106 9.25 0.06 4.94
N LEU A 107 8.40 0.84 4.26
CA LEU A 107 6.97 0.53 4.12
C LEU A 107 6.74 -0.79 3.39
N LYS A 108 7.45 -1.01 2.28
CA LYS A 108 7.39 -2.27 1.51
C LYS A 108 7.84 -3.47 2.35
N LYS A 109 8.97 -3.35 3.05
CA LYS A 109 9.49 -4.41 3.93
C LYS A 109 8.52 -4.70 5.08
N PHE A 110 7.98 -3.65 5.69
CA PHE A 110 7.01 -3.76 6.77
C PHE A 110 5.77 -4.55 6.33
N LEU A 111 5.12 -4.14 5.24
CA LEU A 111 3.93 -4.83 4.74
C LEU A 111 4.23 -6.27 4.32
N ARG A 112 5.37 -6.52 3.66
CA ARG A 112 5.81 -7.88 3.34
C ARG A 112 6.01 -8.73 4.60
N SER A 113 6.56 -8.16 5.68
CA SER A 113 6.73 -8.86 6.96
C SER A 113 5.39 -9.35 7.54
N LYS A 114 4.30 -8.56 7.40
CA LYS A 114 2.96 -8.96 7.87
C LYS A 114 2.42 -10.23 7.21
N PHE A 115 2.88 -10.53 6.00
CA PHE A 115 2.50 -11.74 5.26
C PHE A 115 3.58 -12.82 5.23
N GLY A 116 4.85 -12.44 5.36
CA GLY A 116 6.01 -13.35 5.35
C GLY A 116 6.34 -13.97 6.71
N ALA A 117 5.87 -13.39 7.83
CA ALA A 117 6.14 -13.92 9.16
C ALA A 117 5.34 -15.19 9.53
N SER A 118 4.50 -15.73 8.62
CA SER A 118 3.84 -17.04 8.81
C SER A 118 4.64 -18.19 8.19
N ALA A 119 5.96 -18.21 8.40
CA ALA A 119 6.79 -19.35 8.08
C ALA A 119 7.90 -19.51 9.13
N SER A 120 7.53 -20.02 10.30
CA SER A 120 8.37 -20.88 11.15
C SER A 120 7.47 -21.72 12.04
#